data_AF-F0SIG3-F1
#
_entry.id   AF-F0SIG3-F1
#
_cell.length_a   1.000
_cell.length_b   1.000
_cell.length_c   1.000
_cell.angle_alpha   90.00
_cell.angle_beta   90.00
_cell.angle_gamma   90.00
#
_symmetry.space_group_name_H-M   'P 1'
#
loop_
_entity.id
_entity.type
_entity.pdbx_description
1 polymer ?
#
loop_
_entity_poly.entity_id
_entity_poly.type
_entity_poly.pdbx_seq_one_letter_code
_entity_poly.pdbx_strand_id
1 'polypeptide(L)'
;MTIEQLSTLLRLLANPTTPHTSLEMWDRISAFGWDDCVPVLIRELETGESDVKRLVMGVLWQEVEHLGPERVQPFVTFILPLLGDSDRLVRMAAIQAVRDLHLQESITLLRRIVCEDDRPLAAEALVALMELDSDLLDDLVEAARARTDR
;
A
#
# COMPACT_ATOMS: atom_id res chain seq x y z
N MET A 1 -17.59 14.21 -13.23
CA MET A 1 -17.56 12.75 -13.02
C MET A 1 -18.79 12.39 -12.21
N THR A 2 -19.37 11.20 -12.34
CA THR A 2 -20.35 10.65 -11.39
C THR A 2 -19.71 9.49 -10.63
N ILE A 3 -20.29 9.08 -9.51
CA ILE A 3 -19.85 7.91 -8.74
C ILE A 3 -19.85 6.64 -9.61
N GLU A 4 -20.84 6.47 -10.48
CA GLU A 4 -20.90 5.34 -11.43
C GLU A 4 -19.79 5.40 -12.49
N GLN A 5 -19.43 6.61 -12.93
CA GLN A 5 -18.34 6.82 -13.89
C GLN A 5 -16.96 6.57 -13.26
N LEU A 6 -16.80 6.76 -11.95
CA LEU A 6 -15.51 6.60 -11.26
C LEU A 6 -14.96 5.18 -11.43
N SER A 7 -15.76 4.13 -11.18
CA SER A 7 -15.31 2.73 -11.34
C SER A 7 -14.90 2.43 -12.78
N THR A 8 -15.66 2.93 -13.75
CA THR A 8 -15.35 2.78 -15.17
C THR A 8 -14.02 3.46 -15.52
N LEU A 9 -13.80 4.67 -15.01
CA LEU A 9 -12.58 5.42 -15.26
C LEU A 9 -11.36 4.76 -14.63
N LEU A 10 -11.49 4.27 -13.39
CA LEU A 10 -10.44 3.51 -12.71
C LEU A 10 -10.01 2.31 -13.56
N ARG A 11 -10.96 1.51 -14.07
CA ARG A 11 -10.68 0.37 -14.93
C ARG A 11 -10.00 0.76 -16.24
N LEU A 12 -10.43 1.86 -16.86
CA LEU A 12 -9.85 2.34 -18.11
C LEU A 12 -8.40 2.81 -17.97
N LEU A 13 -8.07 3.43 -16.84
CA LEU A 13 -6.74 4.01 -16.58
C LEU A 13 -5.79 3.08 -15.80
N ALA A 14 -6.30 1.97 -15.28
CA ALA A 14 -5.55 1.04 -14.43
C ALA A 14 -4.37 0.37 -15.16
N ASN A 15 -4.41 0.26 -16.49
CA ASN A 15 -3.39 -0.43 -17.26
C ASN A 15 -2.90 0.38 -18.47
N PRO A 16 -1.66 0.92 -18.43
CA PRO A 16 -0.69 0.81 -17.35
C PRO A 16 -0.95 1.80 -16.20
N THR A 17 -0.87 1.34 -14.95
CA THR A 17 -0.76 2.25 -13.80
C THR A 17 0.63 2.88 -13.81
N THR A 18 0.69 4.19 -13.92
CA THR A 18 1.90 5.03 -13.83
C THR A 18 1.73 6.10 -12.75
N PRO A 19 2.81 6.73 -12.27
CA PRO A 19 2.68 7.87 -11.37
C PRO A 19 1.80 9.00 -11.93
N HIS A 20 1.86 9.23 -13.26
CA HIS A 20 1.06 10.25 -13.93
C HIS A 20 -0.43 9.91 -13.91
N THR A 21 -0.80 8.64 -14.16
CA THR A 21 -2.21 8.22 -14.11
C THR A 21 -2.77 8.28 -12.69
N SER A 22 -1.97 7.98 -11.67
CA SER A 22 -2.39 8.09 -10.27
C SER A 22 -2.64 9.54 -9.87
N LEU A 23 -1.73 10.45 -10.21
CA LEU A 23 -1.90 11.90 -9.99
C LEU A 23 -3.11 12.45 -10.75
N GLU A 24 -3.24 12.09 -12.02
CA GLU A 24 -4.37 12.52 -12.86
C GLU A 24 -5.72 12.05 -12.32
N MET A 25 -5.77 10.81 -11.82
CA MET A 25 -6.96 10.24 -11.20
C MET A 25 -7.27 10.90 -9.86
N TRP A 26 -6.25 11.16 -9.05
CA TRP A 26 -6.35 11.89 -7.80
C TRP A 26 -6.91 13.31 -8.01
N ASP A 27 -6.37 14.08 -8.96
CA ASP A 27 -6.86 15.42 -9.30
C ASP A 27 -8.37 15.42 -9.63
N ARG A 28 -8.82 14.42 -10.41
CA ARG A 28 -10.24 14.27 -10.77
C ARG A 28 -11.12 13.91 -9.58
N ILE A 29 -10.64 13.05 -8.69
CA ILE A 29 -11.35 12.68 -7.45
C ILE A 29 -11.44 13.91 -6.54
N SER A 30 -10.33 14.60 -6.32
CA SER A 30 -10.26 15.81 -5.50
C SER A 30 -11.17 16.92 -6.02
N ALA A 31 -11.21 17.14 -7.34
CA ALA A 31 -12.10 18.11 -7.97
C ALA A 31 -13.59 17.72 -7.91
N PHE A 32 -13.91 16.43 -7.87
CA PHE A 32 -15.29 15.94 -7.75
C PHE A 32 -15.78 15.95 -6.30
N GLY A 33 -14.90 15.62 -5.35
CA GLY A 33 -15.22 15.42 -3.94
C GLY A 33 -14.66 14.08 -3.47
N TRP A 34 -13.58 14.13 -2.69
CA TRP A 34 -12.91 12.93 -2.16
C TRP A 34 -13.85 12.06 -1.33
N ASP A 35 -14.58 12.66 -0.38
CA ASP A 35 -15.41 11.92 0.57
C ASP A 35 -16.52 11.14 -0.14
N ASP A 36 -17.07 11.68 -1.22
CA ASP A 36 -18.06 11.00 -2.06
C ASP A 36 -17.46 9.83 -2.86
N CYS A 37 -16.14 9.84 -3.09
CA CYS A 37 -15.43 8.78 -3.82
C CYS A 37 -14.95 7.64 -2.91
N VAL A 38 -14.75 7.90 -1.60
CA VAL A 38 -14.21 6.91 -0.65
C VAL A 38 -14.92 5.56 -0.72
N PRO A 39 -16.26 5.46 -0.74
CA PRO A 39 -16.93 4.16 -0.80
C PRO A 39 -16.60 3.35 -2.07
N VAL A 40 -16.41 4.02 -3.21
CA VAL A 40 -16.03 3.36 -4.46
C VAL A 40 -14.58 2.90 -4.39
N LEU A 41 -13.67 3.74 -3.92
CA LEU A 41 -12.25 3.41 -3.79
C LEU A 41 -12.05 2.19 -2.86
N ILE A 42 -12.76 2.15 -1.72
CA ILE A 42 -12.76 1.00 -0.80
C ILE A 42 -13.22 -0.27 -1.53
N ARG A 43 -14.36 -0.20 -2.23
CA ARG A 43 -14.90 -1.36 -2.97
C ARG A 43 -13.92 -1.88 -4.02
N GLU A 44 -13.25 -1.00 -4.74
CA GLU A 44 -12.26 -1.39 -5.75
C GLU A 44 -10.96 -1.93 -5.12
N LEU A 45 -10.55 -1.49 -3.93
CA LEU A 45 -9.45 -2.14 -3.19
C LEU A 45 -9.81 -3.56 -2.74
N GLU A 46 -11.06 -3.78 -2.32
CA GLU A 46 -11.50 -5.08 -1.82
C GLU A 46 -11.70 -6.09 -2.96
N THR A 47 -12.37 -5.67 -4.04
CA THR A 47 -12.89 -6.58 -5.08
C THR A 47 -12.39 -6.28 -6.49
N GLY A 48 -11.64 -5.20 -6.68
CA GLY A 48 -11.13 -4.81 -7.99
C GLY A 48 -10.07 -5.77 -8.54
N GLU A 49 -9.84 -5.67 -9.85
CA GLU A 49 -8.72 -6.36 -10.50
C GLU A 49 -7.38 -5.76 -10.02
N SER A 50 -6.30 -6.52 -10.14
CA SER A 50 -4.98 -6.15 -9.62
C SER A 50 -4.51 -4.78 -10.13
N ASP A 51 -4.74 -4.47 -11.40
CA ASP A 51 -4.41 -3.18 -12.00
C ASP A 51 -5.19 -2.04 -11.35
N VAL A 52 -6.48 -2.25 -11.07
CA VAL A 52 -7.35 -1.25 -10.42
C VAL A 52 -6.93 -1.02 -8.98
N LYS A 53 -6.66 -2.10 -8.23
CA LYS A 53 -6.14 -2.01 -6.86
C LYS A 53 -4.87 -1.17 -6.81
N ARG A 54 -3.93 -1.40 -7.74
CA ARG A 54 -2.68 -0.61 -7.84
C ARG A 54 -2.94 0.85 -8.15
N LEU A 55 -3.85 1.17 -9.07
CA LEU A 55 -4.24 2.55 -9.33
C LEU A 55 -4.85 3.21 -8.09
N VAL A 56 -5.74 2.52 -7.37
CA VAL A 56 -6.33 3.04 -6.13
C VAL A 56 -5.26 3.27 -5.07
N MET A 57 -4.34 2.32 -4.85
CA MET A 57 -3.20 2.52 -3.94
C MET A 57 -2.35 3.73 -4.34
N GLY A 58 -2.12 3.95 -5.64
CA GLY A 58 -1.45 5.14 -6.14
C GLY A 58 -2.23 6.43 -5.86
N VAL A 59 -3.56 6.42 -5.99
CA VAL A 59 -4.41 7.57 -5.62
C VAL A 59 -4.35 7.85 -4.11
N LEU A 60 -4.38 6.80 -3.27
CA LEU A 60 -4.23 6.96 -1.83
C LEU A 60 -2.87 7.58 -1.48
N TRP A 61 -1.80 7.18 -2.17
CA TRP A 61 -0.48 7.76 -1.95
C TRP A 61 -0.45 9.26 -2.27
N GLN A 62 -1.04 9.68 -3.40
CA GLN A 62 -1.16 11.11 -3.74
C GLN A 62 -1.93 11.88 -2.67
N GLU A 63 -2.99 11.27 -2.12
CA GLU A 63 -3.79 11.85 -1.07
C GLU A 63 -2.97 12.08 0.22
N VAL A 64 -2.19 11.08 0.65
CA VAL A 64 -1.28 11.21 1.79
C VAL A 64 -0.25 12.30 1.54
N GLU A 65 0.37 12.33 0.36
CA GLU A 65 1.41 13.29 0.01
C GLU A 65 0.91 14.74 0.05
N HIS A 66 -0.30 15.01 -0.45
CA HIS A 66 -0.83 16.36 -0.59
C HIS A 66 -1.62 16.85 0.64
N LEU A 67 -2.32 15.94 1.33
CA LEU A 67 -3.33 16.30 2.34
C LEU A 67 -3.15 15.58 3.68
N GLY A 68 -2.18 14.66 3.79
CA GLY A 68 -1.82 13.98 5.03
C GLY A 68 -2.49 12.61 5.22
N PRO A 69 -1.93 11.77 6.11
CA PRO A 69 -2.36 10.39 6.32
C PRO A 69 -3.77 10.24 6.92
N GLU A 70 -4.29 11.28 7.58
CA GLU A 70 -5.59 11.25 8.25
C GLU A 70 -6.74 10.96 7.28
N ARG A 71 -6.61 11.44 6.04
CA ARG A 71 -7.62 11.29 4.97
C ARG A 71 -7.72 9.85 4.47
N VAL A 72 -6.68 9.04 4.69
CA VAL A 72 -6.58 7.65 4.22
C VAL A 72 -6.86 6.64 5.34
N GLN A 73 -7.09 7.09 6.58
CA GLN A 73 -7.47 6.22 7.70
C GLN A 73 -8.64 5.25 7.41
N PRO A 74 -9.71 5.62 6.69
CA PRO A 74 -10.79 4.69 6.35
C PRO A 74 -10.36 3.46 5.52
N PHE A 75 -9.18 3.53 4.87
CA PHE A 75 -8.66 2.49 3.99
C PHE A 75 -7.78 1.47 4.70
N VAL A 76 -7.30 1.76 5.93
CA VAL A 76 -6.31 0.92 6.65
C VAL A 76 -6.75 -0.54 6.76
N THR A 77 -8.00 -0.79 7.15
CA THR A 77 -8.56 -2.15 7.24
C THR A 77 -8.63 -2.89 5.91
N PHE A 78 -8.59 -2.18 4.78
CA PHE A 78 -8.60 -2.74 3.43
C PHE A 78 -7.20 -2.84 2.83
N ILE A 79 -6.23 -2.06 3.32
CA ILE A 79 -4.82 -2.14 2.90
C ILE A 79 -4.16 -3.38 3.50
N LEU A 80 -4.39 -3.69 4.78
CA LEU A 80 -3.72 -4.81 5.45
C LEU A 80 -3.94 -6.18 4.76
N PRO A 81 -5.16 -6.54 4.31
CA PRO A 81 -5.37 -7.77 3.54
C PRO A 81 -4.56 -7.84 2.23
N LEU A 82 -4.21 -6.70 1.63
CA LEU A 82 -3.47 -6.64 0.36
C LEU A 82 -2.01 -7.09 0.49
N LEU A 83 -1.47 -7.16 1.72
CA LEU A 83 -0.17 -7.80 1.98
C LEU A 83 -0.17 -9.29 1.57
N GLY A 84 -1.35 -9.93 1.52
CA GLY A 84 -1.54 -11.30 1.07
C GLY A 84 -2.19 -11.43 -0.31
N ASP A 85 -2.25 -10.36 -1.11
CA ASP A 85 -2.88 -10.38 -2.44
C ASP A 85 -2.16 -11.36 -3.39
N SER A 86 -2.89 -11.93 -4.36
CA SER A 86 -2.30 -12.87 -5.33
C SER A 86 -1.38 -12.16 -6.33
N ASP A 87 -1.56 -10.86 -6.54
CA ASP A 87 -0.71 -10.06 -7.41
C ASP A 87 0.49 -9.48 -6.64
N ARG A 88 1.69 -9.76 -7.16
CA ARG A 88 2.94 -9.30 -6.55
C ARG A 88 3.05 -7.78 -6.48
N LEU A 89 2.57 -7.06 -7.49
CA LEU A 89 2.67 -5.59 -7.53
C LEU A 89 1.66 -4.96 -6.57
N VAL A 90 0.50 -5.56 -6.36
CA VAL A 90 -0.45 -5.17 -5.29
C VAL A 90 0.20 -5.35 -3.92
N ARG A 91 0.82 -6.52 -3.66
CA ARG A 91 1.54 -6.75 -2.39
C ARG A 91 2.66 -5.73 -2.16
N MET A 92 3.42 -5.41 -3.20
CA MET A 92 4.47 -4.38 -3.13
C MET A 92 3.88 -3.01 -2.74
N ALA A 93 2.80 -2.58 -3.40
CA ALA A 93 2.12 -1.32 -3.07
C ALA A 93 1.56 -1.32 -1.64
N ALA A 94 1.06 -2.46 -1.16
CA ALA A 94 0.57 -2.60 0.21
C ALA A 94 1.70 -2.48 1.24
N ILE A 95 2.88 -3.08 0.99
CA ILE A 95 4.05 -2.95 1.87
C ILE A 95 4.49 -1.48 1.99
N GLN A 96 4.51 -0.76 0.86
CA GLN A 96 4.85 0.66 0.85
C GLN A 96 3.82 1.48 1.64
N ALA A 97 2.53 1.24 1.43
CA ALA A 97 1.51 1.96 2.16
C ALA A 97 1.52 1.69 3.67
N VAL A 98 1.77 0.44 4.12
CA VAL A 98 1.84 0.16 5.57
C VAL A 98 3.04 0.84 6.22
N ARG A 99 4.16 0.98 5.49
CA ARG A 99 5.34 1.73 5.94
C ARG A 99 5.01 3.22 6.05
N ASP A 100 4.53 3.83 4.96
CA ASP A 100 4.27 5.27 4.87
C ASP A 100 3.16 5.74 5.84
N LEU A 101 2.19 4.86 6.13
CA LEU A 101 1.12 5.11 7.11
C LEU A 101 1.49 4.67 8.55
N HIS A 102 2.70 4.16 8.78
CA HIS A 102 3.19 3.68 10.08
C HIS A 102 2.26 2.64 10.76
N LEU A 103 1.74 1.68 10.00
CA LEU A 103 0.75 0.69 10.48
C LEU A 103 1.42 -0.43 11.29
N GLN A 104 1.54 -0.23 12.60
CA GLN A 104 2.19 -1.15 13.56
C GLN A 104 1.56 -2.55 13.57
N GLU A 105 0.25 -2.66 13.34
CA GLU A 105 -0.46 -3.92 13.25
C GLU A 105 -0.01 -4.81 12.07
N SER A 106 0.74 -4.25 11.10
CA SER A 106 1.29 -4.99 9.96
C SER A 106 2.56 -5.79 10.29
N ILE A 107 3.23 -5.54 11.43
CA ILE A 107 4.54 -6.13 11.77
C ILE A 107 4.56 -7.66 11.63
N THR A 108 3.54 -8.35 12.15
CA THR A 108 3.46 -9.81 12.08
C THR A 108 3.36 -10.30 10.63
N LEU A 109 2.60 -9.59 9.78
CA LEU A 109 2.44 -9.94 8.37
C LEU A 109 3.72 -9.64 7.58
N LEU A 110 4.37 -8.50 7.85
CA LEU A 110 5.64 -8.15 7.22
C LEU A 110 6.75 -9.15 7.57
N ARG A 111 6.85 -9.59 8.83
CA ARG A 111 7.78 -10.65 9.25
C ARG A 111 7.57 -11.94 8.46
N ARG A 112 6.32 -12.29 8.17
CA ARG A 112 5.98 -13.45 7.35
C ARG A 112 6.47 -13.28 5.91
N ILE A 113 6.24 -12.11 5.30
CA ILE A 113 6.69 -11.80 3.93
C ILE A 113 8.23 -11.90 3.82
N VAL A 114 8.97 -11.36 4.80
CA VAL A 114 10.44 -11.47 4.84
C VAL A 114 10.92 -12.92 4.80
N CYS A 115 10.22 -13.84 5.46
CA CYS A 115 10.62 -15.24 5.58
C CYS A 115 10.12 -16.13 4.43
N GLU A 116 8.94 -15.85 3.88
CA GLU A 116 8.20 -16.79 3.01
C GLU A 116 8.11 -16.36 1.54
N ASP A 117 8.40 -15.10 1.21
CA ASP A 117 8.15 -14.53 -0.13
C ASP A 117 9.38 -14.43 -1.03
N ASP A 118 9.19 -13.93 -2.26
CA ASP A 118 10.29 -13.68 -3.19
C ASP A 118 11.23 -12.56 -2.72
N ARG A 119 12.47 -12.58 -3.21
CA ARG A 119 13.53 -11.66 -2.74
C ARG A 119 13.15 -10.18 -2.85
N PRO A 120 12.56 -9.69 -3.96
CA PRO A 120 12.07 -8.32 -4.03
C PRO A 120 11.07 -7.96 -2.92
N LEU A 121 10.03 -8.78 -2.71
CA LEU A 121 9.04 -8.52 -1.66
C LEU A 121 9.63 -8.62 -0.25
N ALA A 122 10.47 -9.64 -0.01
CA ALA A 122 11.13 -9.81 1.27
C ALA A 122 12.04 -8.62 1.61
N ALA A 123 12.76 -8.07 0.62
CA ALA A 123 13.59 -6.88 0.80
C ALA A 123 12.75 -5.65 1.16
N GLU A 124 11.64 -5.40 0.44
CA GLU A 124 10.77 -4.27 0.75
C GLU A 124 10.11 -4.41 2.13
N ALA A 125 9.64 -5.62 2.49
CA ALA A 125 9.06 -5.88 3.79
C ALA A 125 10.07 -5.71 4.92
N LEU A 126 11.34 -6.04 4.70
CA LEU A 126 12.40 -5.81 5.67
C LEU A 126 12.65 -4.31 5.87
N VAL A 127 12.66 -3.51 4.80
CA VAL A 127 12.77 -2.04 4.90
C VAL A 127 11.60 -1.48 5.70
N ALA A 128 10.37 -1.89 5.39
CA ALA A 128 9.20 -1.47 6.15
C ALA A 128 9.30 -1.85 7.63
N LEU A 129 9.76 -3.06 7.96
CA LEU A 129 9.97 -3.49 9.35
C LEU A 129 11.03 -2.67 10.07
N MET A 130 12.14 -2.30 9.41
CA MET A 130 13.18 -1.48 10.04
C MET A 130 12.68 -0.08 10.43
N GLU A 131 11.66 0.43 9.74
CA GLU A 131 11.04 1.72 10.06
C GLU A 131 9.91 1.61 11.10
N LEU A 132 9.20 0.48 11.12
CA LEU A 132 8.09 0.24 12.03
C LEU A 132 8.53 -0.31 13.39
N ASP A 133 9.56 -1.14 13.43
CA ASP A 133 10.05 -1.82 14.63
C ASP A 133 11.47 -1.34 14.95
N SER A 134 11.55 -0.35 15.84
CA SER A 134 12.82 0.25 16.28
C SER A 134 13.77 -0.77 16.91
N ASP A 135 13.21 -1.81 17.53
CA ASP A 135 13.97 -2.78 18.31
C ASP A 135 14.50 -3.92 17.42
N LEU A 136 13.84 -4.15 16.27
CA LEU A 136 14.25 -5.17 15.31
C LEU A 136 15.69 -4.97 14.80
N LEU A 137 16.12 -3.72 14.60
CA LEU A 137 17.47 -3.45 14.13
C LEU A 137 18.51 -3.91 15.16
N ASP A 138 18.26 -3.64 16.44
CA ASP A 138 19.14 -4.04 17.54
C ASP A 138 19.20 -5.56 17.65
N ASP A 139 18.06 -6.24 17.57
CA ASP A 139 17.96 -7.70 17.57
C ASP A 139 18.75 -8.34 16.40
N LEU A 140 18.63 -7.76 15.20
CA LEU A 140 19.35 -8.24 14.01
C LEU A 140 20.86 -8.03 14.13
N VAL A 141 21.30 -6.89 14.68
CA VAL A 141 22.72 -6.60 14.90
C VAL A 141 23.32 -7.58 15.92
N GLU A 142 22.63 -7.84 17.02
CA GLU A 142 23.08 -8.81 18.03
C GLU A 142 23.13 -10.24 17.46
N ALA A 143 22.10 -10.64 16.70
CA ALA A 143 22.10 -11.94 16.03
C ALA A 143 23.24 -12.10 15.01
N ALA A 144 23.59 -11.04 14.28
CA ALA A 144 24.70 -11.06 13.33
C ALA A 144 26.06 -11.15 14.03
N ARG A 145 26.27 -10.41 15.12
CA ARG A 145 27.50 -10.48 15.95
C ARG A 145 27.70 -11.91 16.48
N ALA A 146 26.67 -12.50 17.08
CA ALA A 146 26.71 -13.85 17.61
C ALA A 146 27.05 -14.95 16.58
N ARG A 147 26.81 -14.70 15.28
CA ARG A 147 27.18 -15.60 14.18
C ARG A 147 28.61 -15.40 13.67
N THR A 148 29.21 -14.25 13.92
CA THR A 148 30.56 -13.91 13.47
C THR A 148 31.61 -14.35 14.50
N ASP A 149 31.21 -14.47 15.77
CA ASP A 149 32.03 -14.95 16.89
C ASP A 149 32.01 -16.50 17.05
N ARG A 150 31.35 -17.23 16.15
CA ARG A 150 31.31 -18.71 16.09
C ARG A 150 32.13 -19.24 14.92
#